data_AF-A0A532UZ69-F1
#
_entry.id   AF-A0A532UZ69-F1
#
_cell.length_a   1.000
_cell.length_b   1.000
_cell.length_c   1.000
_cell.angle_alpha   90.00
_cell.angle_beta   90.00
_cell.angle_gamma   90.00
#
_symmetry.space_group_name_H-M   'P 1'
#
loop_
_entity.id
_entity.type
_entity.pdbx_description
1 polymer ?
#
loop_
_entity_poly.entity_id
_entity_poly.type
_entity_poly.pdbx_seq_one_letter_code
_entity_poly.pdbx_strand_id
1 'polypeptide(L)'
;MKKALLIAVALILAVGFIACQDEFGGIRNTGESKILEPMGAGSSPYFPYEEGKTWNYETITNDEIDYPDDFPMEDTSWTDTFTYVSEVIRETELTGSNPLPVWEIRTISSEGPPAFSYSHVGQDSAYIYDEISDSETGTVFPSIPELGDAWEIYTVADSADTHRTYYNVIEDDVEANGYTDCLKIEVMPEWVEDFDEYENFQYWAWDEGVVMTTLWMMMKIPAVEDTTIYTFEGETRLIKGPGIEE
;
A
#
# COMPACT_ATOMS: atom_id res chain seq x y z
N MET A 1 -45.97 -42.04 2.96
CA MET A 1 -45.78 -40.74 2.26
C MET A 1 -44.79 -39.78 2.93
N LYS A 2 -44.34 -39.98 4.18
CA LYS A 2 -43.31 -39.10 4.82
C LYS A 2 -41.86 -39.42 4.45
N LYS A 3 -41.55 -40.61 3.90
CA LYS A 3 -40.17 -41.01 3.56
C LYS A 3 -39.68 -40.51 2.19
N ALA A 4 -40.59 -40.25 1.25
CA ALA A 4 -40.21 -39.72 -0.08
C ALA A 4 -39.88 -38.23 -0.04
N LEU A 5 -40.54 -37.47 0.84
CA LEU A 5 -40.28 -36.03 1.01
C LEU A 5 -38.92 -35.76 1.67
N LEU A 6 -38.50 -36.63 2.60
CA LEU A 6 -37.19 -36.54 3.26
C LEU A 6 -36.02 -36.83 2.31
N ILE A 7 -36.21 -37.70 1.32
CA ILE A 7 -35.18 -38.01 0.31
C ILE A 7 -35.06 -36.87 -0.71
N ALA A 8 -36.18 -36.23 -1.08
CA ALA A 8 -36.17 -35.09 -1.98
C ALA A 8 -35.52 -33.84 -1.37
N VAL A 9 -35.71 -33.59 -0.06
CA VAL A 9 -35.05 -32.48 0.64
C VAL A 9 -33.55 -32.76 0.86
N ALA A 10 -33.16 -34.01 1.11
CA ALA A 10 -31.75 -34.39 1.22
C ALA A 10 -30.97 -34.26 -0.10
N LEU A 11 -31.61 -34.51 -1.24
CA LEU A 11 -30.99 -34.33 -2.56
C LEU A 11 -30.83 -32.85 -2.95
N ILE A 12 -31.75 -31.97 -2.53
CA ILE A 12 -31.61 -30.52 -2.78
C ILE A 12 -30.51 -29.91 -1.89
N LEU A 13 -30.34 -30.40 -0.66
CA LEU A 13 -29.23 -29.98 0.21
C LEU A 13 -27.87 -30.53 -0.26
N ALA A 14 -27.83 -31.74 -0.84
CA ALA A 14 -26.59 -32.30 -1.39
C ALA A 14 -26.12 -31.59 -2.67
N VAL A 15 -27.03 -31.08 -3.50
CA VAL A 15 -26.66 -30.27 -4.68
C VAL A 15 -26.35 -28.82 -4.29
N GLY A 16 -26.97 -28.29 -3.23
CA GLY A 16 -26.64 -26.97 -2.68
C GLY A 16 -25.26 -26.88 -2.00
N PHE A 17 -24.72 -28.00 -1.51
CA PHE A 17 -23.38 -28.03 -0.91
C PHE A 17 -22.23 -28.28 -1.90
N ILE A 18 -22.52 -28.80 -3.10
CA ILE A 18 -21.49 -29.05 -4.12
C ILE A 18 -21.23 -27.80 -4.99
N ALA A 19 -22.11 -26.79 -4.94
CA ALA A 19 -21.86 -25.48 -5.58
C ALA A 19 -21.16 -24.47 -4.66
N CYS A 20 -20.69 -24.88 -3.48
CA CYS A 20 -20.06 -24.01 -2.50
C CYS A 20 -18.72 -24.59 -1.97
N GLN A 21 -18.07 -25.43 -2.78
CA GLN A 21 -16.85 -26.13 -2.36
C GLN A 21 -15.75 -26.24 -3.42
N ASP A 22 -15.72 -25.33 -4.40
CA ASP A 22 -14.63 -25.23 -5.40
C ASP A 22 -13.80 -23.92 -5.30
N GLU A 23 -13.99 -23.09 -4.26
CA GLU A 23 -13.15 -21.87 -4.06
C GLU A 23 -12.26 -21.88 -2.81
N PHE A 24 -12.30 -22.92 -1.98
CA PHE A 24 -11.28 -23.14 -0.93
C PHE A 24 -10.25 -24.19 -1.37
N GLY A 25 -9.74 -23.99 -2.59
CA GLY A 25 -8.62 -24.75 -3.12
C GLY A 25 -7.31 -24.16 -2.63
N GLY A 26 -6.85 -24.60 -1.46
CA GLY A 26 -5.46 -24.51 -1.02
C GLY A 26 -4.89 -23.09 -0.93
N ILE A 27 -4.53 -22.68 0.29
CA ILE A 27 -3.57 -21.59 0.49
C ILE A 27 -2.25 -22.05 -0.14
N ARG A 28 -2.09 -21.80 -1.44
CA ARG A 28 -0.79 -21.55 -2.03
C ARG A 28 -0.49 -20.10 -1.69
N ASN A 29 0.21 -19.92 -0.57
CA ASN A 29 1.13 -18.80 -0.45
C ASN A 29 2.19 -19.01 -1.55
N THR A 30 1.85 -18.62 -2.78
CA THR A 30 2.88 -18.11 -3.68
C THR A 30 3.23 -16.76 -3.08
N GLY A 31 4.36 -16.72 -2.37
CA GLY A 31 4.93 -15.53 -1.77
C GLY A 31 5.19 -14.46 -2.82
N GLU A 32 4.14 -13.74 -3.18
CA GLU A 32 4.21 -12.37 -3.58
C GLU A 32 3.53 -11.62 -2.44
N SER A 33 4.30 -11.27 -1.43
CA SER A 33 4.01 -10.03 -0.71
C SER A 33 4.01 -8.96 -1.79
N LYS A 34 2.82 -8.61 -2.31
CA LYS A 34 2.64 -7.26 -2.81
C LYS A 34 2.88 -6.39 -1.58
N ILE A 35 4.14 -5.98 -1.41
CA ILE A 35 4.44 -4.73 -0.74
C ILE A 35 3.42 -3.79 -1.36
N LEU A 36 2.50 -3.28 -0.53
CA LEU A 36 1.59 -2.24 -0.95
C LEU A 36 2.51 -1.13 -1.46
N GLU A 37 2.73 -1.09 -2.77
CA GLU A 37 3.49 -0.01 -3.40
C GLU A 37 2.87 1.24 -2.82
N PRO A 38 3.62 2.15 -2.19
CA PRO A 38 3.06 3.27 -1.47
C PRO A 38 2.10 4.00 -2.42
N MET A 39 0.81 3.72 -2.25
CA MET A 39 -0.22 4.10 -3.21
C MET A 39 -0.30 5.61 -3.11
N GLY A 40 0.16 6.28 -4.18
CA GLY A 40 0.27 7.74 -4.24
C GLY A 40 1.70 8.32 -4.26
N ALA A 41 2.76 7.52 -4.18
CA ALA A 41 4.15 8.02 -4.06
C ALA A 41 4.69 8.83 -5.26
N GLY A 42 3.96 8.91 -6.38
CA GLY A 42 4.45 9.56 -7.59
C GLY A 42 4.14 11.05 -7.72
N SER A 43 3.07 11.53 -7.11
CA SER A 43 2.50 12.84 -7.42
C SER A 43 2.31 13.64 -6.15
N SER A 44 2.86 14.84 -6.12
CA SER A 44 2.67 15.74 -5.00
C SER A 44 1.72 16.87 -5.37
N PRO A 45 0.83 17.30 -4.44
CA PRO A 45 0.07 18.54 -4.57
C PRO A 45 0.94 19.78 -4.88
N TYR A 46 2.22 19.73 -4.53
CA TYR A 46 3.18 20.84 -4.60
C TYR A 46 3.85 21.04 -5.96
N PHE A 47 3.54 20.20 -6.94
CA PHE A 47 4.25 20.27 -8.21
C PHE A 47 3.61 21.35 -9.12
N PRO A 48 4.34 22.39 -9.56
CA PRO A 48 3.89 23.21 -10.66
C PRO A 48 3.93 22.33 -11.92
N TYR A 49 2.78 21.72 -12.20
CA TYR A 49 2.61 20.84 -13.34
C TYR A 49 2.73 21.67 -14.62
N GLU A 50 3.79 21.39 -15.37
CA GLU A 50 4.05 21.94 -16.69
C GLU A 50 4.40 20.78 -17.63
N GLU A 51 3.89 20.82 -18.86
CA GLU A 51 4.16 19.78 -19.86
C GLU A 51 5.67 19.56 -20.07
N GLY A 52 6.10 18.30 -20.00
CA GLY A 52 7.48 17.87 -20.13
C GLY A 52 8.33 18.02 -18.87
N LYS A 53 7.78 18.55 -17.76
CA LYS A 53 8.51 18.63 -16.50
C LYS A 53 8.69 17.22 -15.92
N THR A 54 9.90 16.94 -15.44
CA THR A 54 10.29 15.65 -14.87
C THR A 54 10.85 15.79 -13.47
N TRP A 55 10.66 14.77 -12.64
CA TRP A 55 11.24 14.68 -11.31
C TRP A 55 11.62 13.23 -11.02
N ASN A 56 12.54 13.06 -10.07
CA ASN A 56 12.96 11.75 -9.59
C ASN A 56 12.65 11.66 -8.11
N TYR A 57 12.23 10.49 -7.67
CA TYR A 57 12.16 10.19 -6.24
C TYR A 57 12.63 8.78 -5.95
N GLU A 58 13.11 8.60 -4.74
CA GLU A 58 13.66 7.34 -4.26
C GLU A 58 12.83 6.80 -3.10
N THR A 59 12.54 5.52 -3.11
CA THR A 59 11.98 4.81 -1.95
C THR A 59 13.02 3.85 -1.42
N ILE A 60 13.38 4.00 -0.15
CA ILE A 60 14.22 3.06 0.57
C ILE A 60 13.34 2.33 1.56
N THR A 61 13.25 1.01 1.41
CA THR A 61 12.54 0.15 2.36
C THR A 61 13.55 -0.71 3.09
N ASN A 62 13.42 -0.76 4.40
CA ASN A 62 14.17 -1.65 5.27
C ASN A 62 13.16 -2.51 6.02
N ASP A 63 13.25 -3.80 5.79
CA ASP A 63 12.35 -4.77 6.39
C ASP A 63 13.15 -5.67 7.32
N GLU A 64 12.57 -5.93 8.48
CA GLU A 64 13.11 -6.86 9.46
C GLU A 64 12.01 -7.82 9.92
N ILE A 65 12.38 -9.09 10.04
CA ILE A 65 11.56 -10.11 10.65
C ILE A 65 12.34 -10.66 11.84
N ASP A 66 11.82 -10.37 13.03
CA ASP A 66 12.28 -10.94 14.29
C ASP A 66 11.49 -12.23 14.56
N TYR A 67 12.17 -13.37 14.47
CA TYR A 67 11.55 -14.65 14.76
C TYR A 67 11.65 -14.97 16.25
N PRO A 68 10.61 -15.58 16.86
CA PRO A 68 10.71 -16.06 18.23
C PRO A 68 11.95 -16.96 18.43
N ASP A 69 12.61 -16.86 19.60
CA ASP A 69 13.83 -17.64 19.94
C ASP A 69 13.69 -19.16 19.72
N ASP A 70 12.46 -19.70 19.81
CA ASP A 70 12.14 -21.12 19.62
C ASP A 70 11.79 -21.48 18.17
N PHE A 71 11.77 -20.50 17.27
CA PHE A 71 11.55 -20.67 15.86
C PHE A 71 12.85 -21.09 15.15
N PRO A 72 12.79 -22.05 14.19
CA PRO A 72 14.00 -22.61 13.58
C PRO A 72 14.62 -21.73 12.49
N MET A 73 14.12 -20.53 12.27
CA MET A 73 14.66 -19.57 11.30
C MET A 73 15.44 -18.50 12.04
N GLU A 74 16.52 -18.04 11.41
CA GLU A 74 17.25 -16.86 11.88
C GLU A 74 16.52 -15.61 11.42
N ASP A 75 16.67 -14.53 12.17
CA ASP A 75 16.16 -13.21 11.81
C ASP A 75 16.66 -12.80 10.43
N THR A 76 15.75 -12.20 9.67
CA THR A 76 16.04 -11.76 8.31
C THR A 76 15.83 -10.26 8.22
N SER A 77 16.84 -9.57 7.70
CA SER A 77 16.75 -8.17 7.31
C SER A 77 17.16 -7.99 5.86
N TRP A 78 16.48 -7.09 5.17
CA TRP A 78 16.85 -6.67 3.83
C TRP A 78 16.53 -5.20 3.62
N THR A 79 17.24 -4.60 2.66
CA THR A 79 17.03 -3.22 2.24
C THR A 79 16.82 -3.22 0.74
N ASP A 80 15.70 -2.67 0.31
CA ASP A 80 15.39 -2.44 -1.10
C ASP A 80 15.41 -0.94 -1.40
N THR A 81 15.85 -0.59 -2.61
CA THR A 81 15.85 0.79 -3.08
C THR A 81 15.21 0.83 -4.46
N PHE A 82 14.14 1.60 -4.57
CA PHE A 82 13.39 1.80 -5.80
C PHE A 82 13.56 3.24 -6.26
N THR A 83 13.89 3.44 -7.53
CA THR A 83 13.96 4.79 -8.11
C THR A 83 12.86 4.97 -9.13
N TYR A 84 12.24 6.14 -9.08
CA TYR A 84 11.13 6.48 -9.94
C TYR A 84 11.46 7.74 -10.71
N VAL A 85 11.08 7.77 -11.98
CA VAL A 85 11.12 8.95 -12.84
C VAL A 85 9.71 9.27 -13.26
N SER A 86 9.23 10.45 -12.89
CA SER A 86 7.90 10.92 -13.25
C SER A 86 7.99 12.07 -14.25
N GLU A 87 7.03 12.13 -15.16
CA GLU A 87 6.95 13.14 -16.23
C GLU A 87 5.51 13.61 -16.39
N VAL A 88 5.32 14.93 -16.43
CA VAL A 88 4.04 15.52 -16.86
C VAL A 88 3.93 15.41 -18.37
N ILE A 89 2.98 14.61 -18.85
CA ILE A 89 2.81 14.33 -20.27
C ILE A 89 2.03 15.44 -20.97
N ARG A 90 0.94 15.91 -20.36
CA ARG A 90 0.06 16.96 -20.90
C ARG A 90 -1.07 17.29 -19.93
N GLU A 91 -1.74 18.40 -20.19
CA GLU A 91 -3.07 18.68 -19.63
C GLU A 91 -4.14 17.92 -20.43
N THR A 92 -5.11 17.35 -19.71
CA THR A 92 -6.27 16.65 -20.25
C THR A 92 -7.48 16.90 -19.34
N GLU A 93 -8.60 16.22 -19.57
CA GLU A 93 -9.83 16.34 -18.78
C GLU A 93 -10.25 14.96 -18.26
N LEU A 94 -10.69 14.89 -17.00
CA LEU A 94 -11.34 13.69 -16.47
C LEU A 94 -12.61 13.40 -17.27
N THR A 95 -12.79 12.13 -17.60
CA THR A 95 -14.00 11.60 -18.21
C THR A 95 -15.03 11.31 -17.13
N GLY A 96 -16.31 11.59 -17.41
CA GLY A 96 -17.39 11.25 -16.48
C GLY A 96 -18.43 12.34 -16.30
N SER A 97 -19.02 12.36 -15.11
CA SER A 97 -20.13 13.25 -14.76
C SER A 97 -19.69 14.68 -14.43
N ASN A 98 -18.49 14.84 -13.88
CA ASN A 98 -17.89 16.11 -13.50
C ASN A 98 -16.49 16.26 -14.15
N PRO A 99 -16.43 16.66 -15.44
CA PRO A 99 -15.15 16.90 -16.10
C PRO A 99 -14.36 18.01 -15.39
N LEU A 100 -13.09 17.72 -15.10
CA LEU A 100 -12.15 18.63 -14.49
C LEU A 100 -10.81 18.57 -15.23
N PRO A 101 -10.11 19.71 -15.41
CA PRO A 101 -8.78 19.72 -15.99
C PRO A 101 -7.79 18.99 -15.07
N VAL A 102 -7.03 18.06 -15.63
CA VAL A 102 -6.02 17.26 -14.93
C VAL A 102 -4.74 17.16 -15.72
N TRP A 103 -3.64 16.98 -15.03
CA TRP A 103 -2.34 16.67 -15.60
C TRP A 103 -2.15 15.17 -15.68
N GLU A 104 -1.93 14.65 -16.90
CA GLU A 104 -1.54 13.26 -17.11
C GLU A 104 -0.06 13.11 -16.76
N ILE A 105 0.26 12.23 -15.81
CA ILE A 105 1.60 11.98 -15.31
C ILE A 105 1.95 10.54 -15.63
N ARG A 106 3.14 10.33 -16.21
CA ARG A 106 3.72 9.00 -16.40
C ARG A 106 4.83 8.79 -15.39
N THR A 107 4.78 7.70 -14.65
CA THR A 107 5.82 7.30 -13.69
C THR A 107 6.48 6.01 -14.17
N ILE A 108 7.80 5.97 -14.17
CA ILE A 108 8.61 4.80 -14.53
C ILE A 108 9.39 4.37 -13.30
N SER A 109 9.13 3.15 -12.82
CA SER A 109 9.87 2.50 -11.73
C SER A 109 11.09 1.76 -12.28
N SER A 110 12.14 1.61 -11.48
CA SER A 110 13.29 0.76 -11.78
C SER A 110 12.92 -0.72 -11.97
N GLU A 111 11.83 -1.17 -11.36
CA GLU A 111 11.43 -2.59 -11.28
C GLU A 111 10.17 -2.91 -12.11
N GLY A 112 9.51 -1.92 -12.70
CA GLY A 112 8.14 -2.07 -13.22
C GLY A 112 7.88 -1.45 -14.59
N PRO A 113 6.74 -1.79 -15.22
CA PRO A 113 6.25 -1.06 -16.37
C PRO A 113 5.87 0.38 -15.98
N PRO A 114 5.77 1.30 -16.95
CA PRO A 114 5.26 2.65 -16.69
C PRO A 114 3.82 2.62 -16.14
N ALA A 115 3.57 3.43 -15.13
CA ALA A 115 2.24 3.71 -14.59
C ALA A 115 1.78 5.11 -15.01
N PHE A 116 0.47 5.33 -15.05
CA PHE A 116 -0.13 6.63 -15.31
C PHE A 116 -0.99 7.06 -14.12
N SER A 117 -0.96 8.35 -13.82
CA SER A 117 -1.84 8.99 -12.84
C SER A 117 -2.28 10.35 -13.37
N TYR A 118 -3.33 10.91 -12.78
CA TYR A 118 -3.91 12.19 -13.17
C TYR A 118 -4.01 13.10 -11.97
N SER A 119 -3.53 14.33 -12.07
CA SER A 119 -3.51 15.27 -10.93
C SER A 119 -4.32 16.53 -11.22
N HIS A 120 -5.20 16.92 -10.30
CA HIS A 120 -5.86 18.22 -10.28
C HIS A 120 -5.41 19.00 -9.04
N VAL A 121 -4.87 20.20 -9.24
CA VAL A 121 -4.51 21.09 -8.12
C VAL A 121 -5.55 22.20 -8.01
N GLY A 122 -6.37 22.12 -6.97
CA GLY A 122 -7.27 23.19 -6.55
C GLY A 122 -6.56 24.22 -5.67
N GLN A 123 -7.32 25.19 -5.15
CA GLN A 123 -6.75 26.25 -4.32
C GLN A 123 -6.15 25.71 -3.00
N ASP A 124 -6.90 24.86 -2.30
CA ASP A 124 -6.55 24.39 -0.95
C ASP A 124 -6.23 22.89 -0.91
N SER A 125 -6.38 22.18 -2.04
CA SER A 125 -6.22 20.73 -2.11
C SER A 125 -5.75 20.29 -3.49
N ALA A 126 -5.00 19.19 -3.55
CA ALA A 126 -4.78 18.45 -4.79
C ALA A 126 -5.43 17.08 -4.73
N TYR A 127 -5.80 16.59 -5.92
CA TYR A 127 -6.50 15.35 -6.13
C TYR A 127 -5.69 14.52 -7.11
N ILE A 128 -5.41 13.27 -6.75
CA ILE A 128 -4.68 12.32 -7.58
C ILE A 128 -5.59 11.15 -7.90
N TYR A 129 -5.72 10.85 -9.19
CA TYR A 129 -6.57 9.80 -9.72
C TYR A 129 -5.69 8.77 -10.42
N ASP A 130 -5.93 7.48 -10.17
CA ASP A 130 -5.23 6.40 -10.86
C ASP A 130 -5.80 6.17 -12.27
N GLU A 131 -7.05 6.60 -12.50
CA GLU A 131 -7.72 6.53 -13.79
C GLU A 131 -8.16 7.93 -14.28
N ILE A 132 -8.34 8.07 -15.60
CA ILE A 132 -8.89 9.29 -16.22
C ILE A 132 -10.40 9.45 -15.99
N SER A 133 -10.99 8.70 -15.07
CA SER A 133 -12.44 8.63 -14.84
C SER A 133 -12.77 9.22 -13.47
N ASP A 134 -13.87 9.97 -13.39
CA ASP A 134 -14.42 10.48 -12.11
C ASP A 134 -15.16 9.40 -11.29
N SER A 135 -15.13 8.14 -11.74
CA SER A 135 -15.79 7.01 -11.08
C SER A 135 -15.15 6.62 -9.75
N GLU A 136 -13.90 7.01 -9.53
CA GLU A 136 -13.17 6.74 -8.30
C GLU A 136 -12.84 8.05 -7.57
N THR A 137 -12.87 7.99 -6.24
CA THR A 137 -12.53 9.15 -5.42
C THR A 137 -11.02 9.23 -5.39
N GLY A 138 -10.44 10.20 -6.10
CA GLY A 138 -8.99 10.42 -6.08
C GLY A 138 -8.47 10.66 -4.66
N THR A 139 -7.20 10.38 -4.45
CA THR A 139 -6.52 10.68 -3.18
C THR A 139 -6.39 12.18 -3.03
N VAL A 140 -6.82 12.71 -1.89
CA VAL A 140 -6.83 14.15 -1.60
C VAL A 140 -5.70 14.51 -0.66
N PHE A 141 -4.89 15.49 -1.06
CA PHE A 141 -3.84 16.07 -0.25
C PHE A 141 -4.09 17.57 -0.06
N PRO A 142 -3.62 18.17 1.05
CA PRO A 142 -3.51 19.63 1.12
C PRO A 142 -2.57 20.15 0.02
N SER A 143 -2.91 21.28 -0.61
CA SER A 143 -2.13 21.81 -1.74
C SER A 143 -0.75 22.33 -1.32
N ILE A 144 -0.63 22.82 -0.08
CA ILE A 144 0.58 23.44 0.48
C ILE A 144 0.68 23.18 2.00
N PRO A 145 0.96 21.95 2.48
CA PRO A 145 1.27 21.76 3.89
C PRO A 145 2.44 22.61 4.42
N GLU A 146 2.36 22.92 5.70
CA GLU A 146 3.39 23.59 6.51
C GLU A 146 3.72 22.73 7.74
N LEU A 147 4.80 23.07 8.44
CA LEU A 147 5.17 22.39 9.69
C LEU A 147 4.01 22.37 10.69
N GLY A 148 3.66 21.18 11.16
CA GLY A 148 2.55 20.95 12.09
C GLY A 148 1.20 20.67 11.44
N ASP A 149 1.11 20.69 10.11
CA ASP A 149 -0.09 20.24 9.40
C ASP A 149 -0.24 18.72 9.50
N ALA A 150 -1.50 18.28 9.56
CA ALA A 150 -1.85 16.86 9.59
C ALA A 150 -3.10 16.59 8.76
N TRP A 151 -3.13 15.44 8.10
CA TRP A 151 -4.28 14.99 7.31
C TRP A 151 -4.40 13.46 7.32
N GLU A 152 -5.52 12.96 6.84
CA GLU A 152 -5.78 11.53 6.68
C GLU A 152 -6.23 11.23 5.25
N ILE A 153 -5.76 10.10 4.73
CA ILE A 153 -6.14 9.56 3.43
C ILE A 153 -6.83 8.22 3.64
N TYR A 154 -7.86 7.96 2.85
CA TYR A 154 -8.57 6.68 2.81
C TYR A 154 -8.17 5.96 1.53
N THR A 155 -7.51 4.83 1.67
CA THR A 155 -7.15 3.94 0.56
C THR A 155 -8.12 2.78 0.53
N VAL A 156 -8.76 2.55 -0.61
CA VAL A 156 -9.58 1.35 -0.82
C VAL A 156 -8.64 0.21 -1.20
N ALA A 157 -8.50 -0.80 -0.34
CA ALA A 157 -7.80 -2.03 -0.72
C ALA A 157 -8.73 -2.95 -1.54
N ASP A 158 -8.13 -3.87 -2.31
CA ASP A 158 -8.78 -4.85 -3.19
C ASP A 158 -9.93 -5.66 -2.50
N SER A 159 -10.04 -5.66 -1.17
CA SER A 159 -11.04 -6.39 -0.38
C SER A 159 -12.28 -5.60 0.05
N ALA A 160 -12.49 -4.37 -0.44
CA ALA A 160 -13.53 -3.43 0.04
C ALA A 160 -13.33 -2.91 1.47
N ASP A 161 -12.18 -3.22 2.08
CA ASP A 161 -11.73 -2.58 3.31
C ASP A 161 -11.05 -1.25 2.96
N THR A 162 -11.56 -0.17 3.54
CA THR A 162 -10.93 1.15 3.46
C THR A 162 -9.92 1.26 4.59
N HIS A 163 -8.64 1.39 4.26
CA HIS A 163 -7.60 1.65 5.23
C HIS A 163 -7.31 3.14 5.33
N ARG A 164 -7.19 3.63 6.55
CA ARG A 164 -6.78 5.01 6.78
C ARG A 164 -5.27 5.10 6.94
N THR A 165 -4.68 6.12 6.32
CA THR A 165 -3.29 6.51 6.53
C THR A 165 -3.24 7.96 7.02
N TYR A 166 -2.56 8.18 8.13
CA TYR A 166 -2.35 9.49 8.73
C TYR A 166 -1.03 10.08 8.27
N TYR A 167 -1.02 11.38 8.03
CA TYR A 167 0.15 12.15 7.62
C TYR A 167 0.34 13.32 8.56
N ASN A 168 1.59 13.57 8.97
CA ASN A 168 1.92 14.65 9.89
C ASN A 168 3.25 15.30 9.48
N VAL A 169 3.27 16.61 9.25
CA VAL A 169 4.50 17.35 8.96
C VAL A 169 5.25 17.58 10.26
N ILE A 170 6.35 16.86 10.47
CA ILE A 170 7.08 16.83 11.75
C ILE A 170 8.35 17.69 11.75
N GLU A 171 8.90 18.00 10.58
CA GLU A 171 10.11 18.81 10.43
C GLU A 171 10.09 19.54 9.09
N ASP A 172 10.69 20.73 9.04
CA ASP A 172 10.95 21.50 7.83
C ASP A 172 12.46 21.83 7.73
N ASP A 173 12.89 22.37 6.59
CA ASP A 173 14.30 22.69 6.32
C ASP A 173 15.23 21.47 6.40
N VAL A 174 14.74 20.30 5.99
CA VAL A 174 15.55 19.07 5.94
C VAL A 174 16.18 18.87 4.56
N GLU A 175 17.35 18.25 4.52
CA GLU A 175 18.00 17.83 3.28
C GLU A 175 17.65 16.37 2.99
N ALA A 176 17.12 16.09 1.79
CA ALA A 176 16.77 14.73 1.36
C ALA A 176 16.99 14.55 -0.15
N ASN A 177 17.61 13.43 -0.54
CA ASN A 177 17.90 13.10 -1.94
C ASN A 177 18.55 14.26 -2.75
N GLY A 178 19.43 15.05 -2.11
CA GLY A 178 20.11 16.19 -2.72
C GLY A 178 19.26 17.46 -2.88
N TYR A 179 18.01 17.45 -2.41
CA TYR A 179 17.16 18.64 -2.28
C TYR A 179 17.34 19.24 -0.88
N THR A 180 17.36 20.57 -0.81
CA THR A 180 17.32 21.34 0.44
C THR A 180 15.92 21.86 0.69
N ASP A 181 15.66 22.36 1.90
CA ASP A 181 14.38 23.00 2.26
C ASP A 181 13.17 22.04 2.13
N CYS A 182 13.37 20.74 2.37
CA CYS A 182 12.29 19.76 2.31
C CYS A 182 11.45 19.77 3.60
N LEU A 183 10.21 19.29 3.47
CA LEU A 183 9.38 18.85 4.60
C LEU A 183 9.65 17.38 4.88
N LYS A 184 9.74 17.02 6.17
CA LYS A 184 9.68 15.64 6.65
C LYS A 184 8.27 15.34 7.15
N ILE A 185 7.65 14.34 6.55
CA ILE A 185 6.26 13.95 6.82
C ILE A 185 6.27 12.54 7.37
N GLU A 186 5.79 12.37 8.59
CA GLU A 186 5.52 11.07 9.18
C GLU A 186 4.24 10.49 8.56
N VAL A 187 4.30 9.23 8.14
CA VAL A 187 3.19 8.51 7.51
C VAL A 187 2.86 7.30 8.38
N MET A 188 1.62 7.21 8.86
CA MET A 188 1.20 6.14 9.78
C MET A 188 -0.08 5.47 9.27
N PRO A 189 -0.03 4.21 8.83
CA PRO A 189 -1.25 3.47 8.52
C PRO A 189 -2.01 3.12 9.80
N GLU A 190 -3.33 2.91 9.70
CA GLU A 190 -4.17 2.49 10.83
C GLU A 190 -3.75 1.14 11.44
N TRP A 191 -3.13 0.27 10.63
CA TRP A 191 -2.66 -1.06 10.99
C TRP A 191 -1.23 -1.06 11.54
N VAL A 192 -0.66 0.09 11.87
CA VAL A 192 0.70 0.20 12.41
C VAL A 192 0.91 -0.65 13.68
N GLU A 193 -0.15 -0.96 14.42
CA GLU A 193 -0.11 -1.82 15.60
C GLU A 193 0.17 -3.31 15.30
N ASP A 194 0.09 -3.72 14.04
CA ASP A 194 0.46 -5.06 13.58
C ASP A 194 2.00 -5.24 13.48
N PHE A 195 2.76 -4.16 13.69
CA PHE A 195 4.22 -4.14 13.62
C PHE A 195 4.79 -3.94 15.03
N ASP A 196 5.88 -4.62 15.34
CA ASP A 196 6.56 -4.40 16.63
C ASP A 196 7.29 -3.06 16.62
N GLU A 197 7.83 -2.67 15.46
CA GLU A 197 8.33 -1.34 15.22
C GLU A 197 8.03 -0.90 13.77
N TYR A 198 7.72 0.38 13.57
CA TYR A 198 7.35 0.93 12.27
C TYR A 198 7.73 2.42 12.21
N GLU A 199 8.49 2.78 11.19
CA GLU A 199 8.83 4.17 10.86
C GLU A 199 8.63 4.38 9.35
N ASN A 200 7.82 5.36 8.98
CA ASN A 200 7.64 5.71 7.58
C ASN A 200 7.64 7.22 7.43
N PHE A 201 8.58 7.72 6.63
CA PHE A 201 8.74 9.13 6.37
C PHE A 201 8.76 9.40 4.88
N GLN A 202 8.03 10.43 4.47
CA GLN A 202 8.16 11.03 3.15
C GLN A 202 8.85 12.38 3.27
N TYR A 203 9.67 12.70 2.27
CA TYR A 203 10.40 13.95 2.17
C TYR A 203 9.94 14.69 0.94
N TRP A 204 9.39 15.88 1.14
CA TRP A 204 8.77 16.65 0.08
C TRP A 204 9.53 17.96 -0.14
N ALA A 205 10.06 18.16 -1.34
CA ALA A 205 10.76 19.39 -1.73
C ALA A 205 9.80 20.38 -2.39
N TRP A 206 10.04 21.68 -2.17
CA TRP A 206 9.30 22.74 -2.83
C TRP A 206 9.41 22.64 -4.35
N ASP A 207 8.28 22.82 -5.04
CA ASP A 207 8.13 22.72 -6.50
C ASP A 207 8.47 21.35 -7.12
N GLU A 208 8.80 20.33 -6.33
CA GLU A 208 9.20 19.00 -6.82
C GLU A 208 8.31 17.90 -6.27
N GLY A 209 7.79 18.09 -5.07
CA GLY A 209 6.93 17.11 -4.43
C GLY A 209 7.71 16.05 -3.68
N VAL A 210 7.21 14.81 -3.68
CA VAL A 210 7.90 13.69 -3.01
C VAL A 210 9.24 13.47 -3.71
N VAL A 211 10.34 13.57 -2.96
CA VAL A 211 11.70 13.33 -3.47
C VAL A 211 12.34 12.11 -2.82
N MET A 212 11.85 11.70 -1.65
CA MET A 212 12.32 10.51 -0.95
C MET A 212 11.22 9.92 -0.07
N THR A 213 11.18 8.60 0.03
CA THR A 213 10.42 7.88 1.06
C THR A 213 11.37 6.92 1.77
N THR A 214 11.32 6.88 3.09
CA THR A 214 12.01 5.88 3.91
C THR A 214 10.98 5.10 4.70
N LEU A 215 10.94 3.79 4.50
CA LEU A 215 10.14 2.88 5.28
C LEU A 215 11.07 1.94 6.03
N TRP A 216 10.84 1.82 7.34
CA TRP A 216 11.45 0.81 8.17
C TRP A 216 10.34 0.10 8.93
N MET A 217 10.27 -1.22 8.84
CA MET A 217 9.25 -2.00 9.53
C MET A 217 9.79 -3.32 10.06
N MET A 218 9.39 -3.63 11.28
CA MET A 218 9.63 -4.91 11.94
C MET A 218 8.31 -5.65 12.06
N MET A 219 8.17 -6.74 11.30
CA MET A 219 6.93 -7.51 11.30
C MET A 219 6.81 -8.32 12.58
N LYS A 220 5.65 -8.20 13.24
CA LYS A 220 5.30 -9.03 14.37
C LYS A 220 4.93 -10.42 13.88
N ILE A 221 5.75 -11.42 14.19
CA ILE A 221 5.29 -12.81 14.06
C ILE A 221 4.41 -13.09 15.27
N PRO A 222 3.09 -13.31 15.11
CA PRO A 222 2.25 -13.62 16.24
C PRO A 222 2.83 -14.85 16.94
N ALA A 223 3.13 -14.70 18.23
CA ALA A 223 3.47 -15.82 19.10
C ALA A 223 2.36 -16.86 18.89
N VAL A 224 2.75 -17.96 18.26
CA VAL A 224 1.83 -18.95 17.72
C VAL A 224 1.08 -19.55 18.91
N GLU A 225 -0.10 -19.05 19.30
CA GLU A 225 -0.88 -19.67 20.38
C GLU A 225 -1.45 -21.03 19.93
N ASP A 226 -1.59 -21.23 18.62
CA ASP A 226 -2.10 -22.45 17.99
C ASP A 226 -1.25 -22.89 16.81
N THR A 227 -1.03 -24.19 16.71
CA THR A 227 -0.28 -24.89 15.66
C THR A 227 -0.42 -24.24 14.26
N THR A 228 0.64 -23.63 13.76
CA THR A 228 0.66 -23.02 12.43
C THR A 228 1.45 -23.90 11.45
N ILE A 229 0.89 -24.09 10.27
CA ILE A 229 1.48 -24.88 9.20
C ILE A 229 2.15 -23.93 8.21
N TYR A 230 3.48 -23.97 8.15
CA TYR A 230 4.24 -23.24 7.13
C TYR A 230 4.68 -24.23 6.04
N THR A 231 4.56 -23.82 4.78
CA THR A 231 5.16 -24.55 3.66
C THR A 231 6.22 -23.67 3.03
N PHE A 232 7.48 -24.10 3.10
CA PHE A 232 8.61 -23.41 2.50
C PHE A 232 9.35 -24.40 1.58
N GLU A 233 9.66 -24.00 0.34
CA GLU A 233 10.36 -24.83 -0.66
C GLU A 233 9.77 -26.24 -0.87
N GLY A 234 8.46 -26.41 -0.67
CA GLY A 234 7.77 -27.69 -0.81
C GLY A 234 7.89 -28.61 0.41
N GLU A 235 8.53 -28.17 1.50
CA GLU A 235 8.46 -28.83 2.80
C GLU A 235 7.38 -28.18 3.66
N THR A 236 6.35 -28.95 4.01
CA THR A 236 5.35 -28.55 5.00
C THR A 236 5.87 -28.88 6.39
N ARG A 237 6.04 -27.86 7.23
CA ARG A 237 6.43 -28.01 8.63
C ARG A 237 5.32 -27.56 9.55
N LEU A 238 5.13 -28.36 10.59
CA LEU A 238 4.15 -28.17 11.65
C LEU A 238 4.87 -27.50 12.81
N ILE A 239 4.55 -26.23 13.09
CA ILE A 239 5.15 -25.49 14.20
C ILE A 239 4.07 -25.32 15.27
N LYS A 240 4.29 -25.95 16.42
CA LYS A 240 3.42 -25.80 17.60
C LYS A 240 3.93 -24.64 18.44
N GLY A 241 2.98 -23.86 18.96
CA GLY A 241 3.25 -22.81 19.92
C GLY A 241 3.92 -23.28 21.22
N PRO A 242 4.64 -22.38 21.91
CA PRO A 242 5.10 -22.64 23.26
C PRO A 242 3.90 -22.83 24.20
N GLY A 243 3.73 -24.04 24.73
CA GLY A 243 2.66 -24.39 25.68
C GLY A 243 1.83 -25.63 25.33
N ILE A 244 2.01 -26.22 24.14
CA ILE A 244 1.34 -27.47 23.75
C ILE A 244 2.21 -28.67 24.15
N GLU A 245 2.06 -29.17 25.38
CA GLU A 245 2.61 -30.47 25.79
C GLU A 245 1.92 -31.63 25.02
N GLU A 246 2.65 -32.71 24.73
CA GLU A 246 2.16 -33.92 24.03
C GLU A 246 1.10 -34.72 24.80
#